data_AF-A0A0K2RDF3-F1
#
_entry.id   AF-A0A0K2RDF3-F1
#
_cell.length_a   1.000
_cell.length_b   1.000
_cell.length_c   1.000
_cell.angle_alpha   90.00
_cell.angle_beta   90.00
_cell.angle_gamma   90.00
#
_symmetry.space_group_name_H-M   'P 1'
#
loop_
_entity.id
_entity.type
_entity.pdbx_description
1 polymer ?
#
loop_
_entity_poly.entity_id
_entity_poly.type
_entity_poly.pdbx_seq_one_letter_code
_entity_poly.pdbx_strand_id
1 'polypeptide(L)'
;MSLARRLISAGFSDLEKGERFLAARELDGIDQDTIFAGLHLSANPDTALQSLVRLIEKHPSLRQLAGEHPDRSEPLYRLLGASEALGSS
;
A
#
# COMPACT_ATOMS: atom_id res chain seq x y z
N MET A 1 0.87 12.53 15.18
CA MET A 1 1.59 12.91 13.94
C MET A 1 0.55 13.05 12.83
N SER A 2 0.60 14.06 11.95
CA SER A 2 -0.41 14.21 10.88
C SER A 2 -0.19 13.18 9.75
N LEU A 3 -1.28 12.74 9.12
CA LEU A 3 -1.26 11.78 8.00
C LEU A 3 -0.39 12.27 6.85
N ALA A 4 -0.55 13.55 6.47
CA ALA A 4 0.29 14.22 5.48
C ALA A 4 1.79 14.09 5.80
N ARG A 5 2.20 14.20 7.08
CA ARG A 5 3.60 14.05 7.49
C ARG A 5 4.10 12.62 7.28
N ARG A 6 3.26 11.60 7.54
CA ARG A 6 3.59 10.19 7.28
C ARG A 6 3.73 9.92 5.79
N LEU A 7 2.82 10.42 4.97
CA LEU A 7 2.87 10.30 3.51
C LEU A 7 4.13 10.93 2.91
N ILE A 8 4.47 12.16 3.33
CA ILE A 8 5.72 12.82 2.94
C ILE A 8 6.93 11.97 3.34
N SER A 9 6.93 11.45 4.57
CA SER A 9 8.02 10.60 5.08
C SER A 9 8.15 9.27 4.35
N ALA A 10 7.04 8.74 3.81
CA ALA A 10 7.01 7.51 3.03
C ALA A 10 7.41 7.73 1.56
N GLY A 11 7.56 8.98 1.11
CA GLY A 11 7.97 9.32 -0.26
C GLY A 11 6.81 9.49 -1.25
N PHE A 12 5.59 9.74 -0.77
CA PHE A 12 4.45 10.01 -1.65
C PHE A 12 4.65 11.32 -2.41
N SER A 13 4.42 11.25 -3.73
CA SER A 13 4.43 12.42 -4.60
C SER A 13 3.08 13.16 -4.59
N ASP A 14 1.97 12.44 -4.43
CA ASP A 14 0.62 13.00 -4.46
C ASP A 14 -0.11 12.69 -3.15
N LEU A 15 -0.05 13.66 -2.22
CA LEU A 15 -0.58 13.49 -0.87
C LEU A 15 -2.10 13.31 -0.87
N GLU A 16 -2.85 14.12 -1.64
CA GLU A 16 -4.31 13.99 -1.71
C GLU A 16 -4.73 12.63 -2.23
N LYS A 17 -4.05 12.13 -3.27
CA LYS A 17 -4.31 10.81 -3.83
C LYS A 17 -3.96 9.71 -2.83
N GLY A 18 -2.82 9.83 -2.14
CA GLY A 18 -2.41 8.92 -1.07
C GLY A 18 -3.43 8.86 0.08
N GLU A 19 -3.89 10.01 0.57
CA GLU A 19 -4.93 10.11 1.60
C GLU A 19 -6.24 9.47 1.15
N ARG A 20 -6.66 9.72 -0.10
CA ARG A 20 -7.88 9.14 -0.65
C ARG A 20 -7.83 7.61 -0.76
N PHE A 21 -6.68 7.05 -1.16
CA PHE A 21 -6.52 5.59 -1.20
C PHE A 21 -6.37 4.98 0.18
N LEU A 22 -5.71 5.65 1.13
CA LEU A 22 -5.64 5.21 2.53
C LEU A 22 -7.00 5.21 3.23
N ALA A 23 -7.89 6.14 2.85
CA ALA A 23 -9.27 6.20 3.32
C ALA A 23 -10.22 5.26 2.55
N ALA A 24 -9.70 4.45 1.63
CA ALA A 24 -10.51 3.51 0.86
C ALA A 24 -11.04 2.38 1.76
N ARG A 25 -12.29 1.98 1.55
CA ARG A 25 -12.98 0.95 2.36
C ARG A 25 -12.30 -0.42 2.27
N GLU A 26 -11.52 -0.62 1.22
CA GLU A 26 -10.73 -1.80 0.93
C GLU A 26 -9.63 -1.98 1.98
N LEU A 27 -9.09 -0.87 2.51
CA LEU A 27 -8.04 -0.87 3.54
C LEU A 27 -8.57 -0.71 4.95
N ASP A 28 -9.89 -0.58 5.10
CA ASP A 28 -10.53 -0.49 6.41
C ASP A 28 -10.08 -1.69 7.30
N GLY A 29 -9.84 -1.48 8.58
CA GLY A 29 -9.37 -2.55 9.49
C GLY A 29 -7.96 -3.11 9.24
N ILE A 30 -7.20 -2.62 8.24
CA ILE A 30 -5.76 -2.86 8.14
C ILE A 30 -5.05 -1.74 8.92
N ASP A 31 -4.07 -2.12 9.75
CA ASP A 31 -3.28 -1.14 10.48
C ASP A 31 -2.46 -0.27 9.52
N GLN A 32 -2.52 1.05 9.70
CA GLN A 32 -1.82 1.98 8.82
C GLN A 32 -0.30 1.80 8.89
N ASP A 33 0.27 1.49 10.06
CA ASP A 33 1.71 1.26 10.18
C ASP A 33 2.12 -0.01 9.39
N THR A 34 1.27 -1.04 9.30
CA THR A 34 1.50 -2.21 8.43
C THR A 34 1.50 -1.81 6.96
N ILE A 35 0.54 -0.98 6.53
CA ILE A 35 0.49 -0.47 5.15
C ILE A 35 1.76 0.32 4.84
N PHE A 36 2.14 1.27 5.70
CA PHE A 36 3.33 2.09 5.50
C PHE A 36 4.62 1.25 5.49
N ALA A 37 4.73 0.24 6.36
CA ALA A 37 5.86 -0.69 6.36
C ALA A 37 5.97 -1.46 5.03
N GLY A 38 4.85 -1.94 4.49
CA GLY A 38 4.80 -2.61 3.19
C GLY A 38 5.13 -1.67 2.02
N LEU A 39 4.60 -0.45 2.05
CA LEU A 39 4.89 0.57 1.03
C LEU A 39 6.36 0.99 1.00
N HIS A 40 7.05 0.97 2.15
CA HIS A 40 8.47 1.27 2.24
C HIS A 40 9.36 0.28 1.46
N LEU A 41 8.84 -0.91 1.16
CA LEU A 41 9.52 -1.92 0.34
C LEU A 41 9.34 -1.67 -1.17
N SER A 42 8.46 -0.76 -1.57
CA SER A 42 8.22 -0.41 -2.98
C SER A 42 9.09 0.75 -3.43
N ALA A 43 9.48 0.75 -4.71
CA ALA A 43 10.17 1.87 -5.34
C ALA A 43 9.27 3.12 -5.50
N ASN A 44 7.94 2.92 -5.60
CA ASN A 44 6.97 4.00 -5.70
C ASN A 44 5.78 3.72 -4.76
N PRO A 45 5.61 4.47 -3.67
CA PRO A 45 4.56 4.23 -2.69
C PRO A 45 3.17 4.63 -3.21
N ASP A 46 3.06 5.66 -4.07
CA ASP A 46 1.78 6.07 -4.67
C ASP A 46 1.18 4.94 -5.51
N THR A 47 1.99 4.33 -6.38
CA THR A 47 1.49 3.26 -7.24
C THR A 47 1.30 1.96 -6.46
N ALA A 48 2.18 1.64 -5.50
CA ALA A 48 2.00 0.46 -4.67
C ALA A 48 0.70 0.51 -3.86
N LEU A 49 0.36 1.66 -3.29
CA LEU A 49 -0.89 1.85 -2.57
C LEU A 49 -2.10 1.70 -3.51
N GLN A 50 -2.06 2.32 -4.69
CA GLN A 50 -3.12 2.19 -5.68
C GLN A 50 -3.30 0.73 -6.13
N SER A 51 -2.21 0.03 -6.39
CA SER A 51 -2.24 -1.39 -6.79
C SER A 51 -2.78 -2.27 -5.67
N LEU A 52 -2.39 -2.03 -4.41
CA LEU A 52 -2.94 -2.73 -3.24
C LEU A 52 -4.46 -2.57 -3.15
N VAL A 53 -4.96 -1.33 -3.21
CA VAL A 53 -6.42 -1.06 -3.16
C VAL A 53 -7.14 -1.78 -4.29
N ARG A 54 -6.65 -1.68 -5.53
CA ARG A 54 -7.25 -2.37 -6.68
C ARG A 54 -7.22 -3.89 -6.55
N LEU A 55 -6.16 -4.44 -5.96
CA LEU A 55 -6.00 -5.88 -5.77
C LEU A 55 -6.98 -6.41 -4.72
N ILE A 56 -7.16 -5.66 -3.62
CA ILE A 56 -8.17 -5.96 -2.59
C ILE A 56 -9.59 -5.75 -3.12
N GLU A 57 -9.83 -4.71 -3.92
CA GLU A 57 -11.13 -4.47 -4.57
C GLU A 57 -11.55 -5.68 -5.43
N LYS A 58 -10.61 -6.25 -6.21
CA LYS A 58 -10.85 -7.45 -7.04
C LYS A 58 -10.92 -8.73 -6.23
N HIS A 59 -10.12 -8.83 -5.16
CA HIS A 59 -10.00 -10.02 -4.33
C HIS A 59 -10.07 -9.62 -2.85
N PRO A 60 -11.29 -9.41 -2.31
CA PRO A 60 -11.47 -8.92 -0.94
C PRO A 60 -10.89 -9.84 0.13
N SER A 61 -10.72 -11.14 -0.17
CA SER A 61 -10.03 -12.11 0.71
C SER A 61 -8.57 -11.73 1.00
N LEU A 62 -7.94 -10.93 0.13
CA LEU A 62 -6.56 -10.46 0.30
C LEU A 62 -6.44 -9.33 1.33
N ARG A 63 -7.56 -8.68 1.69
CA ARG A 63 -7.58 -7.69 2.78
C ARG A 63 -7.06 -8.28 4.08
N GLN A 64 -7.47 -9.52 4.38
CA GLN A 64 -7.05 -10.22 5.58
C GLN A 64 -5.54 -10.51 5.55
N LEU A 65 -5.01 -10.95 4.39
CA LEU A 65 -3.58 -11.18 4.17
C LEU A 65 -2.73 -9.90 4.28
N ALA A 66 -3.23 -8.78 3.74
CA ALA A 66 -2.56 -7.49 3.83
C ALA A 66 -2.55 -6.95 5.28
N GLY A 67 -3.55 -7.31 6.09
CA GLY A 67 -3.61 -7.01 7.52
C GLY A 67 -2.97 -8.05 8.45
N GLU A 68 -2.48 -9.18 7.93
CA GLU A 68 -1.70 -10.13 8.73
C GLU A 68 -0.31 -9.55 9.07
N HIS A 69 0.38 -10.20 10.02
CA HIS A 69 1.72 -9.80 10.46
C HIS A 69 2.67 -9.51 9.27
N PRO A 70 3.60 -8.54 9.44
CA PRO A 70 4.50 -8.09 8.38
C PRO A 70 5.25 -9.22 7.68
N ASP A 71 5.65 -10.29 8.39
CA ASP A 71 6.27 -11.48 7.81
C ASP A 71 5.42 -12.19 6.74
N ARG A 72 4.09 -12.15 6.86
CA ARG A 72 3.17 -12.78 5.90
C ARG A 72 2.74 -11.84 4.77
N SER A 73 2.72 -10.54 5.03
CA SER A 73 2.35 -9.54 4.03
C SER A 73 3.55 -9.06 3.20
N GLU A 74 4.79 -9.25 3.67
CA GLU A 74 6.03 -8.89 2.94
C GLU A 74 6.08 -9.41 1.50
N PRO A 75 5.78 -10.70 1.20
CA PRO A 75 5.81 -11.20 -0.17
C PRO A 75 4.79 -10.52 -1.09
N LEU A 76 3.62 -10.15 -0.56
CA LEU A 76 2.58 -9.45 -1.30
C LEU A 76 3.04 -8.03 -1.65
N TYR A 77 3.63 -7.31 -0.70
CA TYR A 77 4.18 -5.98 -0.94
C TYR A 77 5.39 -5.99 -1.88
N ARG A 78 6.29 -6.98 -1.77
CA ARG A 78 7.37 -7.18 -2.75
C ARG A 78 6.85 -7.45 -4.15
N LEU A 79 5.82 -8.28 -4.30
CA LEU A 79 5.22 -8.55 -5.61
C LEU A 79 4.60 -7.30 -6.22
N LEU A 80 3.91 -6.47 -5.42
CA LEU A 80 3.37 -5.20 -5.88
C LEU A 80 4.48 -4.26 -6.39
N GLY A 81 5.59 -4.15 -5.66
CA GLY A 81 6.75 -3.37 -6.10
C GLY A 81 7.44 -3.96 -7.34
N ALA A 82 7.54 -5.29 -7.45
CA ALA A 82 8.20 -5.98 -8.55
C ALA A 82 7.35 -6.01 -9.84
N SER A 83 6.02 -6.13 -9.75
CA SER A 83 5.12 -6.07 -10.91
C SER A 83 5.10 -4.69 -11.57
N GLU A 84 5.30 -3.62 -10.80
CA GLU A 84 5.51 -2.27 -11.35
C GLU A 84 6.86 -2.13 -12.07
N ALA A 85 7.93 -2.72 -11.52
CA ALA A 85 9.25 -2.73 -12.14
C ALA A 85 9.28 -3.48 -13.48
N LEU A 86 8.37 -4.44 -13.68
CA LEU A 86 8.20 -5.18 -14.94
C LEU A 86 7.18 -4.53 -15.90
N GLY A 87 6.32 -3.64 -15.41
CA GLY A 87 5.31 -2.93 -16.20
C GLY A 87 5.79 -1.65 -16.87
N SER A 88 7.03 -1.23 -16.58
CA SER A 88 7.69 -0.09 -17.21
C SER A 88 8.72 -0.58 -18.24
N SER A 89 8.27 -0.94 -19.44
CA SER A 89 9.12 -1.07 -20.65
C SER A 89 8.36 -0.63 -21.87
#